data_AF-A0A2A3L7E2-F1
#
_entry.id   AF-A0A2A3L7E2-F1
#
_cell.length_a   1.000
_cell.length_b   1.000
_cell.length_c   1.000
_cell.angle_alpha   90.00
_cell.angle_beta   90.00
_cell.angle_gamma   90.00
#
_symmetry.space_group_name_H-M   'P 1'
#
loop_
_entity.id
_entity.type
_entity.pdbx_description
1 polymer ?
#
loop_
_entity_poly.entity_id
_entity_poly.type
_entity_poly.pdbx_seq_one_letter_code
_entity_poly.pdbx_strand_id
1 'polypeptide(L)'
;MRADSDAVTRELLRDAFTRLIEHVDELTDGLTDKVSGYRPTPDANSIAWLIWHSARVQDIQLADIAGVEQVWTRDGWVDRFGLDLPRNDTGYGHTPEDVAKVRAPADLLSGYYHAVHELTCEYIGGVTAGELSRVVDTNWDPP
;
A
#
# COMPACT_ATOMS: atom_id res chain seq x y z
N MET A 1 17.71 32.31 6.45
CA MET A 1 18.00 30.96 5.97
C MET A 1 16.69 30.40 5.43
N ARG A 2 16.48 30.38 4.10
CA ARG A 2 15.31 29.68 3.54
C ARG A 2 15.58 28.20 3.75
N ALA A 3 14.68 27.51 4.45
CA ALA A 3 14.70 26.05 4.44
C ALA A 3 14.65 25.60 2.98
N ASP A 4 15.42 24.58 2.64
CA ASP A 4 15.31 23.93 1.34
C ASP A 4 13.88 23.40 1.22
N SER A 5 13.10 23.97 0.30
CA SER A 5 11.67 23.66 0.16
C SER A 5 11.47 22.19 -0.16
N ASP A 6 12.39 21.59 -0.92
CA ASP A 6 12.35 20.17 -1.22
C ASP A 6 12.54 19.34 0.05
N ALA A 7 13.48 19.71 0.93
CA ALA A 7 13.69 19.00 2.19
C ALA A 7 12.44 19.04 3.08
N VAL A 8 11.79 20.20 3.23
CA VAL A 8 10.55 20.32 4.01
C VAL A 8 9.44 19.46 3.41
N THR A 9 9.27 19.48 2.09
CA THR A 9 8.27 18.65 1.40
C THR A 9 8.54 17.16 1.60
N ARG A 10 9.80 16.71 1.50
CA ARG A 10 10.16 15.31 1.75
C ARG A 10 9.85 14.88 3.18
N GLU A 11 10.18 15.71 4.18
CA GLU A 11 9.87 15.37 5.57
C GLU A 11 8.37 15.31 5.83
N LEU A 12 7.58 16.22 5.25
CA LEU A 12 6.12 16.18 5.37
C LEU A 12 5.52 14.92 4.73
N LEU A 13 5.97 14.56 3.53
CA LEU A 13 5.52 13.34 2.86
C LEU A 13 5.97 12.09 3.64
N ARG A 14 7.21 12.06 4.13
CA ARG A 14 7.72 10.95 4.93
C ARG A 14 6.89 10.77 6.20
N ASP A 15 6.65 11.84 6.97
CA ASP A 15 5.80 11.79 8.17
C ASP A 15 4.41 11.25 7.85
N ALA A 16 3.77 11.72 6.77
CA ALA A 16 2.45 11.27 6.36
C ALA A 16 2.41 9.75 6.08
N PHE A 17 3.40 9.21 5.38
CA PHE A 17 3.49 7.76 5.10
C PHE A 17 4.00 6.93 6.28
N THR A 18 4.83 7.49 7.16
CA THR A 18 5.28 6.82 8.40
C THR A 18 4.10 6.57 9.33
N ARG A 19 3.18 7.53 9.46
CA ARG A 19 1.95 7.30 10.25
C ARG A 19 1.16 6.09 9.75
N LEU A 20 1.10 5.84 8.45
CA LEU A 20 0.36 4.68 7.92
C LEU A 20 0.97 3.36 8.38
N ILE A 21 2.30 3.24 8.36
CA ILE A 21 2.95 2.00 8.81
C ILE A 21 2.85 1.83 10.33
N GLU A 22 2.93 2.90 11.11
CA GLU A 22 2.67 2.86 12.56
C GLU A 22 1.25 2.35 12.87
N HIS A 23 0.24 2.79 12.13
CA HIS A 23 -1.13 2.28 12.30
C HIS A 23 -1.26 0.81 11.91
N VAL A 24 -0.53 0.35 10.87
CA VAL A 24 -0.53 -1.07 10.49
C VAL A 24 0.12 -1.91 11.58
N ASP A 25 1.22 -1.45 12.18
CA ASP A 25 1.85 -2.13 13.31
C ASP A 25 0.90 -2.24 14.50
N GLU A 26 0.24 -1.13 14.88
CA GLU A 26 -0.77 -1.14 15.95
C GLU A 26 -1.96 -2.06 15.65
N LEU A 27 -2.44 -2.09 14.40
CA LEU A 27 -3.56 -2.93 13.99
C LEU A 27 -3.20 -4.42 13.90
N THR A 28 -1.94 -4.74 13.63
CA THR A 28 -1.48 -6.13 13.47
C THR A 28 -0.92 -6.74 14.75
N ASP A 29 -0.54 -5.91 15.74
CA ASP A 29 -0.13 -6.39 17.06
C ASP A 29 -1.26 -7.18 17.75
N GLY A 30 -1.01 -8.47 18.01
CA GLY A 30 -1.98 -9.39 18.59
C GLY A 30 -3.22 -9.69 17.72
N LEU A 31 -3.23 -9.29 16.44
CA LEU A 31 -4.36 -9.52 15.55
C LEU A 31 -4.51 -11.00 15.20
N THR A 32 -5.52 -11.64 15.77
CA THR A 32 -5.82 -13.05 15.46
C THR A 32 -6.45 -13.19 14.07
N ASP A 33 -6.21 -14.31 13.38
CA ASP A 33 -6.82 -14.62 12.07
C ASP A 33 -8.35 -14.51 12.09
N LYS A 34 -8.98 -14.88 13.21
CA LYS A 34 -10.44 -14.77 13.39
C LYS A 34 -10.93 -13.32 13.32
N VAL A 35 -10.22 -12.41 13.99
CA VAL A 35 -10.58 -10.97 14.00
C VAL A 35 -10.17 -10.32 12.68
N SER A 36 -9.00 -10.68 12.16
CA SER A 36 -8.47 -10.19 10.88
C SER A 36 -9.45 -10.42 9.72
N GLY A 37 -10.05 -11.62 9.65
CA GLY A 37 -11.05 -11.99 8.66
C GLY A 37 -12.51 -11.63 9.01
N TYR A 38 -12.76 -11.03 10.18
CA TYR A 38 -14.13 -10.72 10.60
C TYR A 38 -14.75 -9.60 9.75
N ARG A 39 -16.04 -9.76 9.44
CA ARG A 39 -16.83 -8.80 8.67
C ARG A 39 -18.12 -8.50 9.44
N PRO A 40 -18.35 -7.24 9.87
CA PRO A 40 -19.54 -6.89 10.67
C PRO A 40 -20.84 -6.97 9.87
N THR A 41 -20.78 -6.85 8.55
CA THR A 41 -21.90 -7.07 7.63
C THR A 41 -21.43 -7.88 6.41
N PRO A 42 -22.36 -8.50 5.64
CA PRO A 42 -22.01 -9.23 4.42
C PRO A 42 -21.29 -8.39 3.37
N ASP A 43 -21.38 -7.06 3.42
CA ASP A 43 -20.77 -6.14 2.45
C ASP A 43 -19.54 -5.41 3.00
N ALA A 44 -19.24 -5.56 4.29
CA ALA A 44 -18.09 -4.91 4.91
C ALA A 44 -16.77 -5.54 4.44
N ASN A 45 -15.72 -4.74 4.32
CA ASN A 45 -14.36 -5.26 4.14
C ASN A 45 -13.82 -5.80 5.47
N SER A 46 -13.02 -6.87 5.40
CA SER A 46 -12.29 -7.39 6.56
C SER A 46 -11.04 -6.54 6.83
N ILE A 47 -10.46 -6.66 8.04
CA ILE A 47 -9.19 -5.98 8.37
C ILE A 47 -8.07 -6.47 7.45
N ALA A 48 -8.00 -7.79 7.22
CA ALA A 48 -7.04 -8.39 6.29
C ALA A 48 -7.13 -7.75 4.89
N TRP A 49 -8.35 -7.62 4.38
CA TRP A 49 -8.58 -7.01 3.07
C TRP A 49 -8.17 -5.54 3.06
N LEU A 50 -8.51 -4.76 4.10
CA LEU A 50 -8.18 -3.34 4.16
C LEU A 50 -6.68 -3.09 4.18
N ILE A 51 -5.90 -3.86 4.96
CA ILE A 51 -4.44 -3.74 5.04
C ILE A 51 -3.79 -4.19 3.72
N TRP A 52 -4.22 -5.32 3.17
CA TRP A 52 -3.70 -5.81 1.89
C TRP A 52 -4.03 -4.86 0.73
N HIS A 53 -5.27 -4.40 0.63
CA HIS A 53 -5.75 -3.52 -0.44
C HIS A 53 -5.01 -2.18 -0.45
N SER A 54 -4.87 -1.53 0.70
CA SER A 54 -4.16 -0.25 0.78
C SER A 54 -2.68 -0.41 0.42
N ALA A 55 -2.01 -1.47 0.88
CA ALA A 55 -0.64 -1.79 0.47
C ALA A 55 -0.54 -2.05 -1.04
N ARG A 56 -1.47 -2.84 -1.62
CA ARG A 56 -1.51 -3.12 -3.07
C ARG A 56 -1.69 -1.86 -3.91
N VAL A 57 -2.58 -0.97 -3.51
CA VAL A 57 -2.86 0.29 -4.22
C VAL A 57 -1.66 1.25 -4.10
N GLN A 58 -1.04 1.35 -2.93
CA GLN A 58 0.17 2.17 -2.76
C GLN A 58 1.33 1.62 -3.60
N ASP A 59 1.55 0.30 -3.58
CA ASP A 59 2.60 -0.37 -4.36
C ASP A 59 2.43 -0.16 -5.87
N ILE A 60 1.24 -0.46 -6.42
CA ILE A 60 1.03 -0.34 -7.87
C ILE A 60 1.17 1.10 -8.37
N GLN A 61 0.66 2.08 -7.62
CA GLN A 61 0.75 3.49 -8.02
C GLN A 61 2.18 4.00 -7.89
N LEU A 62 2.85 3.69 -6.78
CA LEU A 62 4.20 4.17 -6.54
C LEU A 62 5.21 3.53 -7.50
N ALA A 63 5.09 2.23 -7.75
CA ALA A 63 5.96 1.52 -8.67
C ALA A 63 5.87 2.10 -10.09
N ASP A 64 4.65 2.41 -10.55
CA ASP A 64 4.42 3.05 -11.85
C ASP A 64 5.03 4.47 -11.90
N ILE A 65 4.77 5.29 -10.88
CA ILE A 65 5.36 6.64 -10.76
C ILE A 65 6.89 6.57 -10.78
N ALA A 66 7.49 5.64 -10.05
CA ALA A 66 8.94 5.47 -9.92
C ALA A 66 9.58 4.73 -11.11
N GLY A 67 8.79 4.15 -12.01
CA GLY A 67 9.28 3.36 -13.14
C GLY A 67 9.98 2.06 -12.73
N VAL A 68 9.54 1.43 -11.63
CA VAL A 68 10.10 0.19 -11.09
C VAL A 68 9.07 -0.94 -11.08
N GLU A 69 9.53 -2.16 -10.87
CA GLU A 69 8.63 -3.30 -10.64
C GLU A 69 7.95 -3.18 -9.27
N GLN A 70 6.66 -3.54 -9.20
CA GLN A 70 5.91 -3.62 -7.94
C GLN A 70 6.60 -4.54 -6.93
N VAL A 71 6.66 -4.10 -5.68
CA VAL A 71 7.16 -4.90 -4.55
C VAL A 71 6.47 -6.26 -4.51
N TRP A 72 5.15 -6.27 -4.78
CA TRP A 72 4.31 -7.45 -4.83
C TRP A 72 4.88 -8.61 -5.66
N THR A 73 5.40 -8.31 -6.86
CA THR A 73 5.98 -9.31 -7.77
C THR A 73 7.48 -9.44 -7.58
N ARG A 74 8.19 -8.31 -7.49
CA ARG A 74 9.65 -8.24 -7.38
C ARG A 74 10.18 -9.06 -6.20
N ASP A 75 9.51 -8.96 -5.05
CA ASP A 75 9.96 -9.58 -3.79
C ASP A 75 9.20 -10.88 -3.46
N GLY A 76 8.34 -11.34 -4.38
CA GLY A 76 7.61 -12.61 -4.29
C GLY A 76 6.46 -12.61 -3.27
N TRP A 77 5.94 -11.45 -2.86
CA TRP A 77 4.80 -11.39 -1.92
C TRP A 77 3.55 -12.04 -2.49
N VAL A 78 3.33 -11.95 -3.81
CA VAL A 78 2.25 -12.64 -4.51
C VAL A 78 2.21 -14.14 -4.22
N ASP A 79 3.36 -14.79 -4.13
CA ASP A 79 3.44 -16.23 -3.86
C ASP A 79 3.32 -16.54 -2.37
N ARG A 80 3.84 -15.67 -1.50
CA ARG A 80 3.70 -15.81 -0.04
C ARG A 80 2.25 -15.66 0.41
N PHE A 81 1.52 -14.74 -0.21
CA PHE A 81 0.09 -14.52 0.03
C PHE A 81 -0.77 -15.63 -0.56
N GLY A 82 -0.45 -16.11 -1.78
CA GLY A 82 -1.12 -17.28 -2.37
C GLY A 82 -2.65 -17.17 -2.45
N LEU A 83 -3.17 -15.96 -2.68
CA LEU A 83 -4.62 -15.71 -2.71
C LEU A 83 -5.27 -16.41 -3.91
N ASP A 84 -6.52 -16.86 -3.74
CA ASP A 84 -7.37 -17.38 -4.81
C ASP A 84 -7.94 -16.23 -5.67
N LEU A 85 -7.07 -15.34 -6.11
CA LEU A 85 -7.36 -14.14 -6.89
C LEU A 85 -6.34 -14.04 -8.03
N PRO A 86 -6.63 -13.26 -9.08
CA PRO A 86 -5.63 -12.90 -10.09
C PRO A 86 -4.32 -12.42 -9.43
N ARG A 87 -3.18 -12.84 -9.98
CA ARG A 87 -1.87 -12.52 -9.40
C ARG A 87 -1.58 -11.02 -9.35
N ASN A 88 -2.22 -10.22 -10.19
CA ASN A 88 -2.08 -8.77 -10.24
C ASN A 88 -3.25 -8.04 -9.54
N ASP A 89 -4.11 -8.75 -8.81
CA ASP A 89 -5.26 -8.14 -8.16
C ASP A 89 -4.84 -7.08 -7.13
N THR A 90 -5.67 -6.05 -7.00
CA THR A 90 -5.49 -4.93 -6.08
C THR A 90 -6.65 -4.79 -5.10
N GLY A 91 -7.78 -5.48 -5.30
CA GLY A 91 -9.01 -5.28 -4.54
C GLY A 91 -10.02 -4.36 -5.22
N TYR A 92 -9.62 -3.59 -6.23
CA TYR A 92 -10.53 -2.63 -6.86
C TYR A 92 -11.72 -3.33 -7.53
N GLY A 93 -12.94 -2.99 -7.10
CA GLY A 93 -14.17 -3.59 -7.62
C GLY A 93 -14.51 -4.98 -7.06
N HIS A 94 -13.83 -5.45 -6.02
CA HIS A 94 -14.14 -6.73 -5.36
C HIS A 94 -15.60 -6.82 -4.91
N THR A 95 -16.21 -7.99 -5.14
CA THR A 95 -17.49 -8.35 -4.52
C THR A 95 -17.27 -8.85 -3.08
N PRO A 96 -18.33 -9.04 -2.28
CA PRO A 96 -18.23 -9.71 -0.98
C PRO A 96 -17.53 -11.07 -1.00
N GLU A 97 -17.70 -11.85 -2.07
CA GLU A 97 -17.05 -13.15 -2.26
C GLU A 97 -15.55 -12.97 -2.48
N ASP A 98 -15.14 -11.97 -3.24
CA ASP A 98 -13.71 -11.68 -3.47
C ASP A 98 -13.03 -11.14 -2.21
N VAL A 99 -13.70 -10.28 -1.45
CA VAL A 99 -13.23 -9.84 -0.11
C VAL A 99 -12.96 -11.04 0.79
N ALA A 100 -13.82 -12.05 0.77
CA ALA A 100 -13.70 -13.24 1.64
C ALA A 100 -12.48 -14.13 1.29
N LYS A 101 -11.91 -13.98 0.10
CA LYS A 101 -10.71 -14.69 -0.36
C LYS A 101 -9.42 -14.07 0.18
N VAL A 102 -9.43 -12.81 0.60
CA VAL A 102 -8.25 -12.15 1.18
C VAL A 102 -8.09 -12.57 2.63
N ARG A 103 -7.28 -13.62 2.84
CA ARG A 103 -6.92 -14.16 4.15
C ARG A 103 -5.41 -14.33 4.23
N ALA A 104 -4.80 -13.71 5.23
CA ALA A 104 -3.38 -13.78 5.48
C ALA A 104 -3.10 -13.62 6.99
N PRO A 105 -2.03 -14.25 7.52
CA PRO A 105 -1.55 -13.99 8.87
C PRO A 105 -1.19 -12.51 9.05
N ALA A 106 -1.33 -11.99 10.27
CA ALA A 106 -1.03 -10.60 10.60
C ALA A 106 0.41 -10.20 10.21
N ASP A 107 1.40 -11.05 10.51
CA ASP A 107 2.80 -10.81 10.17
C ASP A 107 3.05 -10.70 8.66
N LEU A 108 2.25 -11.43 7.86
CA LEU A 108 2.36 -11.38 6.40
C LEU A 108 1.78 -10.07 5.84
N LEU A 109 0.68 -9.60 6.42
CA LEU A 109 0.06 -8.32 6.10
C LEU A 109 0.98 -7.15 6.46
N SER A 110 1.47 -7.12 7.70
CA SER A 110 2.42 -6.10 8.17
C SER A 110 3.71 -6.13 7.35
N GLY A 111 4.30 -7.31 7.15
CA GLY A 111 5.54 -7.46 6.39
C GLY A 111 5.46 -6.92 4.96
N TYR A 112 4.36 -7.17 4.25
CA TYR A 112 4.19 -6.60 2.91
C TYR A 112 4.03 -5.09 2.96
N TYR A 113 3.25 -4.55 3.91
CA TYR A 113 3.11 -3.10 4.05
C TYR A 113 4.45 -2.42 4.36
N HIS A 114 5.28 -3.00 5.23
CA HIS A 114 6.63 -2.52 5.51
C HIS A 114 7.49 -2.47 4.24
N ALA A 115 7.46 -3.50 3.40
CA ALA A 115 8.20 -3.51 2.14
C ALA A 115 7.73 -2.41 1.16
N VAL A 116 6.43 -2.14 1.11
CA VAL A 116 5.87 -1.03 0.33
C VAL A 116 6.27 0.33 0.94
N HIS A 117 6.28 0.45 2.27
CA HIS A 117 6.73 1.65 2.97
C HIS A 117 8.21 1.95 2.72
N GLU A 118 9.07 0.94 2.66
CA GLU A 118 10.48 1.10 2.30
C GLU A 118 10.65 1.71 0.91
N LEU A 119 9.97 1.15 -0.11
CA LEU A 119 9.97 1.73 -1.46
C LEU A 119 9.44 3.18 -1.46
N THR A 120 8.42 3.45 -0.64
CA THR A 120 7.83 4.78 -0.49
C THR A 120 8.83 5.79 0.06
N CYS A 121 9.54 5.43 1.12
CA CYS A 121 10.57 6.27 1.72
C CYS A 121 11.77 6.47 0.77
N GLU A 122 12.16 5.44 0.02
CA GLU A 122 13.20 5.53 -1.01
C GLU A 122 12.81 6.55 -2.08
N TYR A 123 11.60 6.42 -2.65
CA TYR A 123 11.10 7.33 -3.66
C TYR A 123 11.00 8.77 -3.15
N ILE A 124 10.42 8.98 -1.96
CA ILE A 124 10.32 10.30 -1.31
C ILE A 124 11.71 10.92 -1.10
N GLY A 125 12.73 10.12 -0.81
CA GLY A 125 14.11 10.61 -0.69
C GLY A 125 14.63 11.36 -1.92
N GLY A 126 14.13 11.02 -3.11
CA GLY A 126 14.47 11.66 -4.38
C GLY A 126 13.52 12.76 -4.85
N VAL A 127 12.37 12.96 -4.19
CA VAL A 127 11.32 13.90 -4.67
C VAL A 127 11.84 15.34 -4.69
N THR A 128 11.59 16.05 -5.79
CA THR A 128 11.88 17.49 -5.94
C THR A 128 10.63 18.23 -6.40
N ALA A 129 10.65 19.56 -6.37
CA ALA A 129 9.59 20.36 -6.98
C ALA A 129 9.34 20.01 -8.47
N GLY A 130 10.40 19.67 -9.21
CA GLY A 130 10.29 19.23 -10.60
C GLY A 130 9.60 17.87 -10.73
N GLU A 131 9.93 16.94 -9.83
CA GLU A 131 9.30 15.62 -9.78
C GLU A 131 7.80 15.71 -9.48
N LEU A 132 7.40 16.55 -8.53
CA LEU A 132 5.98 16.79 -8.22
C LEU A 132 5.21 17.48 -9.35
N SER A 133 5.90 18.15 -10.26
CA SER A 133 5.30 18.83 -11.43
C SER A 133 5.23 17.93 -12.67
N ARG A 134 5.80 16.72 -12.62
CA ARG A 134 5.84 15.80 -13.74
C ARG A 134 4.44 15.25 -14.01
N VAL A 135 4.04 15.24 -15.28
CA VAL A 135 2.83 14.54 -15.72
C VAL A 135 3.10 13.03 -15.70
N VAL A 136 2.41 12.32 -14.81
CA VAL A 136 2.57 10.86 -14.64
C VAL A 136 1.51 10.05 -15.39
N ASP A 137 0.37 10.66 -15.72
CA ASP A 137 -0.69 10.04 -16.53
C ASP A 137 -1.25 11.06 -17.53
N THR A 138 -1.13 10.76 -18.82
CA THR A 138 -1.66 11.60 -19.92
C THR A 138 -3.05 11.17 -20.38
N ASN A 139 -3.61 10.11 -19.81
CA ASN A 139 -4.94 9.59 -20.15
C ASN A 139 -6.05 10.22 -19.28
N TRP A 140 -5.68 11.14 -18.41
CA TRP A 140 -6.59 11.87 -17.54
C TRP A 140 -6.55 13.37 -17.88
N ASP A 141 -7.73 13.96 -18.08
CA ASP A 141 -7.90 15.41 -18.14
C ASP A 141 -8.54 15.85 -16.82
N PRO A 142 -7.72 16.23 -15.80
CA PRO A 142 -8.24 16.69 -14.53
C PRO A 142 -8.97 18.04 -14.72
N PRO A 143 -9.81 18.47 -13.77
CA PRO A 143 -10.20 19.88 -13.73
C PRO A 143 -8.98 20.80 -13.53
#